data_AF-A0AAE5H100-F1
#
_entry.id   AF-A0AAE5H100-F1
#
_cell.length_a   1.000
_cell.length_b   1.000
_cell.length_c   1.000
_cell.angle_alpha   90.00
_cell.angle_beta   90.00
_cell.angle_gamma   90.00
#
_symmetry.space_group_name_H-M   'P 1'
#
loop_
_entity.id
_entity.type
_entity.pdbx_description
1 polymer ?
#
loop_
_entity_poly.entity_id
_entity_poly.type
_entity_poly.pdbx_seq_one_letter_code
_entity_poly.pdbx_strand_id
1 'polypeptide(L)' 'MSNNNNNNNNSGLAPHEMIELRELMDTNIIGAKKIQASMAMVDDDELKSFMEKCLDSKKENINSMQDFIENKLNMQ' A
#
# COMPACT_ATOMS: atom_id res chain seq x y z
N MET A 1 36.96 26.01 17.59
CA MET A 1 35.99 24.95 17.95
C MET A 1 35.30 24.52 16.66
N SER A 2 35.63 23.33 16.15
CA SER A 2 34.99 22.80 14.93
C SER A 2 33.56 22.40 15.24
N ASN A 3 32.60 23.03 14.57
CA ASN A 3 31.21 22.60 14.56
C ASN A 3 31.10 21.41 13.62
N ASN A 4 30.91 20.21 14.16
CA ASN A 4 30.66 19.01 13.38
C ASN A 4 29.17 18.64 13.52
N ASN A 5 28.31 19.32 12.76
CA ASN A 5 26.91 18.94 12.60
C ASN A 5 26.84 17.83 11.55
N ASN A 6 27.01 16.57 11.99
CA ASN A 6 26.61 15.42 11.19
C ASN A 6 25.08 15.27 11.26
N ASN A 7 24.38 15.93 10.34
CA ASN A 7 22.97 15.65 10.04
C ASN A 7 22.89 14.25 9.41
N ASN A 8 22.70 13.23 10.25
CA ASN A 8 22.36 11.88 9.80
C ASN A 8 20.88 11.85 9.36
N ASN A 9 20.60 12.39 8.18
CA ASN A 9 19.31 12.27 7.51
C ASN A 9 19.18 10.85 6.93
N ASN A 10 18.95 9.85 7.79
CA ASN A 10 18.57 8.52 7.33
C ASN A 10 17.08 8.56 6.96
N SER A 11 16.77 9.07 5.77
CA SER A 11 15.41 9.38 5.30
C SER A 11 14.64 8.16 4.75
N GLY A 12 15.31 7.00 4.62
CA GLY A 12 14.75 5.77 4.09
C GLY A 12 14.16 4.85 5.16
N LEU A 13 13.30 3.93 4.73
CA LEU A 13 12.84 2.81 5.55
C LEU A 13 14.01 1.87 5.87
N ALA A 14 14.06 1.37 7.09
CA ALA A 14 14.94 0.26 7.44
C ALA A 14 14.54 -0.99 6.62
N PRO A 15 15.47 -1.94 6.39
CA PRO A 15 15.20 -3.10 5.53
C PRO A 15 13.97 -3.91 5.94
N HIS A 16 13.71 -4.06 7.25
CA HIS A 16 12.54 -4.79 7.75
C HIS A 16 11.23 -4.02 7.52
N GLU A 17 11.24 -2.69 7.65
CA GLU A 17 10.08 -1.83 7.37
C GLU A 17 9.73 -1.87 5.87
N MET A 18 10.73 -1.94 4.99
CA MET A 18 10.52 -2.11 3.55
C MET A 18 9.90 -3.48 3.22
N ILE A 19 10.35 -4.55 3.90
CA ILE A 19 9.78 -5.89 3.75
C ILE A 19 8.31 -5.90 4.21
N GLU A 20 8.04 -5.35 5.39
CA GLU A 20 6.68 -5.27 5.94
C GLU A 20 5.74 -4.47 5.02
N LEU A 21 6.20 -3.33 4.49
CA LEU A 21 5.45 -2.55 3.53
C LEU A 21 5.14 -3.34 2.25
N ARG A 22 6.11 -4.13 1.77
CA ARG A 22 5.92 -4.99 0.60
C ARG A 22 4.88 -6.08 0.86
N GLU A 23 4.97 -6.76 1.99
CA GLU A 23 4.01 -7.80 2.39
C GLU A 23 2.59 -7.25 2.54
N LEU A 24 2.46 -6.05 3.12
CA LEU A 24 1.19 -5.35 3.24
C LEU A 24 0.61 -4.98 1.86
N MET A 25 1.45 -4.53 0.94
CA MET A 25 1.05 -4.22 -0.43
C MET A 25 0.59 -5.48 -1.18
N ASP A 26 1.36 -6.58 -1.10
CA ASP A 26 1.03 -7.86 -1.72
C ASP A 26 -0.31 -8.40 -1.17
N THR A 27 -0.56 -8.26 0.14
CA THR A 27 -1.83 -8.65 0.76
C THR A 27 -3.01 -7.88 0.18
N ASN A 28 -2.88 -6.56 -0.03
CA ASN A 28 -3.94 -5.75 -0.63
C ASN A 28 -4.16 -6.10 -2.11
N ILE A 29 -3.10 -6.34 -2.88
CA ILE A 29 -3.18 -6.75 -4.29
C ILE A 29 -3.89 -8.10 -4.42
N ILE A 30 -3.49 -9.10 -3.62
CA ILE A 30 -4.11 -10.42 -3.63
C ILE A 30 -5.58 -10.32 -3.22
N GLY A 31 -5.89 -9.52 -2.19
CA GLY A 31 -7.25 -9.25 -1.74
C GLY A 31 -8.13 -8.63 -2.84
N ALA A 32 -7.65 -7.59 -3.51
CA ALA A 32 -8.35 -6.94 -4.62
C ALA A 32 -8.65 -7.93 -5.75
N LYS A 33 -7.66 -8.73 -6.15
CA LYS A 33 -7.83 -9.76 -7.20
C LYS A 33 -8.85 -10.82 -6.81
N LYS A 34 -8.85 -11.27 -5.54
CA LYS A 34 -9.83 -12.24 -5.04
C LYS A 34 -11.24 -11.69 -5.08
N ILE A 35 -11.45 -10.47 -4.61
CA ILE A 35 -12.76 -9.79 -4.65
C ILE A 35 -13.23 -9.67 -6.10
N GLN A 36 -12.38 -9.12 -6.98
CA GLN A 36 -12.72 -8.93 -8.38
C GLN A 36 -13.08 -10.24 -9.09
N ALA A 37 -12.35 -11.33 -8.81
CA ALA A 37 -12.61 -12.64 -9.39
C ALA A 37 -13.91 -13.27 -8.88
N SER A 38 -14.27 -13.06 -7.61
CA SER A 38 -15.49 -13.64 -7.04
C SER A 38 -16.76 -12.83 -7.34
N MET A 39 -16.65 -11.52 -7.56
CA MET A 39 -17.80 -10.64 -7.87
C MET A 39 -18.63 -11.11 -9.06
N ALA A 40 -18.01 -11.73 -10.07
CA ALA A 40 -18.71 -12.21 -11.27
C ALA A 40 -19.72 -13.34 -10.98
N MET A 41 -19.59 -14.02 -9.84
CA MET A 41 -20.46 -15.12 -9.42
C MET A 41 -21.54 -14.68 -8.40
N VAL A 42 -21.61 -13.38 -8.09
CA VAL A 42 -22.54 -12.86 -7.09
C VAL A 42 -23.76 -12.26 -7.79
N ASP A 43 -24.92 -12.83 -7.54
CA ASP A 43 -26.20 -12.36 -8.10
C ASP A 43 -26.89 -11.32 -7.20
N ASP A 44 -26.58 -11.32 -5.90
CA ASP A 44 -27.13 -10.37 -4.94
C ASP A 44 -26.52 -8.98 -5.10
N ASP A 45 -27.33 -7.99 -5.45
CA ASP A 45 -26.88 -6.64 -5.77
C ASP A 45 -26.36 -5.87 -4.54
N GLU A 46 -26.93 -6.12 -3.35
CA GLU A 46 -26.45 -5.49 -2.11
C GLU A 46 -25.05 -6.00 -1.76
N LEU A 47 -24.84 -7.31 -1.82
CA LEU A 47 -23.54 -7.95 -1.63
C LEU A 47 -22.55 -7.49 -2.70
N LYS A 48 -22.97 -7.38 -3.97
CA LYS A 48 -22.11 -6.88 -5.05
C LYS A 48 -21.65 -5.45 -4.78
N SER A 49 -22.55 -4.56 -4.38
CA SER A 49 -22.21 -3.17 -4.01
C SER A 49 -21.30 -3.10 -2.78
N PHE A 50 -21.50 -3.98 -1.80
CA PHE A 50 -20.58 -4.09 -0.67
C PHE A 50 -19.18 -4.55 -1.11
N MET A 51 -19.09 -5.53 -2.01
CA MET A 51 -17.83 -6.00 -2.56
C MET A 51 -17.10 -4.93 -3.39
N GLU A 52 -17.83 -4.08 -4.13
CA GLU A 52 -17.26 -2.92 -4.83
C GLU A 52 -16.58 -1.96 -3.84
N LYS A 53 -17.25 -1.61 -2.74
CA LYS A 53 -16.66 -0.76 -1.69
C LYS A 53 -15.40 -1.39 -1.08
N CYS A 54 -15.40 -2.70 -0.86
CA CYS A 54 -14.21 -3.41 -0.40
C CYS A 54 -13.08 -3.36 -1.44
N LEU A 55 -13.39 -3.55 -2.72
CA LEU A 55 -12.43 -3.50 -3.82
C LEU A 55 -11.80 -2.10 -3.92
N ASP A 56 -12.62 -1.05 -3.85
CA ASP A 56 -12.17 0.34 -3.92
C ASP A 56 -11.26 0.69 -2.74
N SER A 57 -11.64 0.31 -1.51
CA SER A 57 -10.76 0.47 -0.33
C SER A 57 -9.42 -0.25 -0.49
N LYS A 58 -9.38 -1.44 -1.11
CA LYS A 58 -8.11 -2.14 -1.40
C LYS A 58 -7.26 -1.38 -2.42
N LYS A 59 -7.88 -0.82 -3.47
CA LYS A 59 -7.16 -0.01 -4.47
C LYS A 59 -6.63 1.29 -3.86
N GLU A 60 -7.41 1.97 -3.03
CA GLU A 60 -6.99 3.19 -2.33
C GLU A 60 -5.77 2.92 -1.42
N ASN A 61 -5.76 1.80 -0.70
CA ASN A 61 -4.60 1.40 0.10
C ASN A 61 -3.36 1.15 -0.77
N ILE A 62 -3.53 0.47 -1.92
CA ILE A 62 -2.43 0.21 -2.87
C ILE A 62 -1.85 1.53 -3.37
N ASN A 63 -2.70 2.44 -3.83
CA ASN A 63 -2.28 3.76 -4.31
C ASN A 63 -1.57 4.54 -3.20
N SER A 64 -2.11 4.56 -1.98
CA SER A 64 -1.49 5.25 -0.84
C SER A 64 -0.09 4.70 -0.51
N MET A 65 0.09 3.38 -0.59
CA MET A 65 1.40 2.75 -0.38
C MET A 65 2.37 3.08 -1.52
N GLN A 66 1.90 3.10 -2.77
CA GLN A 66 2.71 3.51 -3.91
C GLN A 66 3.16 4.97 -3.78
N ASP A 67 2.22 5.89 -3.49
CA ASP A 67 2.51 7.30 -3.27
C ASP A 67 3.52 7.49 -2.12
N PHE A 68 3.37 6.72 -1.03
CA PHE A 68 4.32 6.75 0.07
C PHE A 68 5.73 6.31 -0.35
N ILE A 69 5.85 5.21 -1.10
CA ILE A 69 7.12 4.70 -1.61
C ILE A 69 7.76 5.72 -2.56
N GLU A 70 7.00 6.26 -3.51
CA GLU A 70 7.47 7.25 -4.47
C GLU A 70 7.96 8.51 -3.77
N ASN A 71 7.18 9.03 -2.81
CA ASN A 71 7.60 10.20 -2.03
C ASN A 71 8.87 9.93 -1.22
N LYS A 72 9.03 8.73 -0.65
CA LYS A 72 10.25 8.37 0.09
C LYS A 72 11.47 8.16 -0.81
N LEU A 73 11.29 7.61 -2.01
CA LEU A 73 12.36 7.43 -3.00
C LEU A 73 12.75 8.76 -3.66
N ASN A 74 11.79 9.66 -3.90
CA ASN A 74 12.03 11.01 -4.44
C ASN A 74 12.63 11.99 -3.42
N MET A 75 12.71 11.60 -2.14
CA MET A 75 13.38 12.34 -1.06
C MET A 75 14.83 11.90 -0.84
N GLN A 76 15.37 10.98 -1.65
CA GLN A 76 16.78 10.58 -1.68
C GLN A 76 17.55 11.34 -2.75
#